data_AF-A0ABD5MR87-F1
#
_entry.id   AF-A0ABD5MR87-F1
#
_cell.length_a   1.000
_cell.length_b   1.000
_cell.length_c   1.000
_cell.angle_alpha   90.00
_cell.angle_beta   90.00
_cell.angle_gamma   90.00
#
_symmetry.space_group_name_H-M   'P 1'
#
loop_
_entity.id
_entity.type
_entity.pdbx_description
1 polymer ?
#
loop_
_entity_poly.entity_id
_entity_poly.type
_entity_poly.pdbx_seq_one_letter_code
_entity_poly.pdbx_strand_id
1 'polypeptide(L)'
;MTKHRYLELKSELLVNGVNATPKALKGLGSKYKEQNHGLFGWDFEDHLNIVLPDDFALPDGTIVQFRKNSSSKYLVDLVNEELVLRNSNEILCQIKWLLRPRFYTQKTTSDKEMVKIG
;
A
#
# COMPACT_ATOMS: atom_id res chain seq x y z
N MET A 1 -1.96 -17.96 -10.44
CA MET A 1 -1.68 -16.98 -11.53
C MET A 1 -0.27 -17.22 -12.05
N THR A 2 -0.02 -17.05 -13.35
CA THR A 2 1.33 -17.07 -13.95
C THR A 2 2.04 -15.73 -13.71
N LYS A 3 3.39 -15.68 -13.67
CA LYS A 3 4.16 -14.44 -13.37
C LYS A 3 3.77 -13.24 -14.24
N HIS A 4 3.53 -13.45 -15.54
CA HIS A 4 3.12 -12.37 -16.45
C HIS A 4 1.82 -11.68 -16.03
N ARG A 5 0.90 -12.41 -15.39
CA ARG A 5 -0.40 -11.88 -14.96
C ARG A 5 -0.29 -10.89 -13.79
N TYR A 6 0.74 -10.99 -12.95
CA TYR A 6 0.96 -10.01 -11.89
C TYR A 6 1.58 -8.70 -12.40
N LEU A 7 2.33 -8.75 -13.50
CA LEU A 7 2.79 -7.54 -14.18
C LEU A 7 1.62 -6.80 -14.85
N GLU A 8 0.72 -7.53 -15.50
CA GLU A 8 -0.53 -6.97 -16.04
C GLU A 8 -1.37 -6.33 -14.92
N LEU A 9 -1.58 -7.06 -13.82
CA LEU A 9 -2.32 -6.56 -12.67
C LEU A 9 -1.66 -5.32 -12.04
N LYS A 10 -0.33 -5.29 -11.92
CA LYS A 10 0.40 -4.09 -11.46
C LYS A 10 0.11 -2.89 -12.36
N SER A 11 0.18 -3.06 -13.67
CA SER A 11 -0.15 -1.99 -14.62
C SER A 11 -1.58 -1.49 -14.44
N GLU A 12 -2.56 -2.40 -14.31
CA GLU A 12 -3.96 -2.02 -14.06
C GLU A 12 -4.13 -1.24 -12.75
N LEU A 13 -3.48 -1.67 -11.66
CA LEU A 13 -3.55 -1.02 -10.35
C LEU A 13 -2.91 0.37 -10.37
N LEU A 14 -1.80 0.54 -11.09
CA LEU A 14 -1.13 1.84 -11.20
C LEU A 14 -1.93 2.84 -12.06
N VAL A 15 -2.66 2.35 -13.06
CA VAL A 15 -3.50 3.18 -13.95
C VAL A 15 -4.84 3.53 -13.33
N ASN A 16 -5.48 2.57 -12.65
CA ASN A 16 -6.83 2.76 -12.13
C ASN A 16 -6.85 3.12 -10.63
N GLY A 17 -5.71 3.03 -9.94
CA GLY A 17 -5.66 3.13 -8.49
C GLY A 17 -6.38 2.00 -7.78
N VAL A 18 -6.44 2.11 -6.47
CA VAL A 18 -7.00 1.10 -5.56
C VAL A 18 -7.65 1.78 -4.37
N ASN A 19 -8.69 1.15 -3.83
CA ASN A 19 -9.30 1.54 -2.57
C ASN A 19 -8.92 0.55 -1.46
N ALA A 20 -9.07 0.93 -0.20
CA ALA A 20 -8.83 0.03 0.93
C ALA A 20 -9.92 0.21 2.00
N THR A 21 -10.34 -0.90 2.61
CA THR A 21 -11.26 -0.81 3.76
C THR A 21 -10.54 -0.33 5.01
N PRO A 22 -11.22 0.33 5.97
CA PRO A 22 -10.61 0.75 7.22
C PRO A 22 -9.93 -0.39 8.00
N LYS A 23 -10.46 -1.61 7.89
CA LYS A 23 -9.87 -2.81 8.52
C LYS A 23 -8.52 -3.16 7.90
N ALA A 24 -8.40 -3.06 6.57
CA ALA A 24 -7.16 -3.31 5.86
C ALA A 24 -6.05 -2.30 6.22
N LEU A 25 -6.41 -1.08 6.64
CA LEU A 25 -5.47 -0.01 7.02
C LEU A 25 -4.89 -0.17 8.44
N LYS A 26 -5.35 -1.15 9.21
CA LYS A 26 -4.88 -1.34 10.60
C LYS A 26 -3.37 -1.64 10.64
N GLY A 27 -2.64 -0.86 11.43
CA GLY A 27 -1.20 -1.02 11.65
C GLY A 27 -0.29 -0.21 10.73
N LEU A 28 -0.84 0.62 9.83
CA LEU A 28 -0.08 1.62 9.09
C LEU A 28 0.54 2.67 10.02
N GLY A 29 1.71 3.17 9.67
CA GLY A 29 2.47 4.13 10.49
C GLY A 29 3.18 3.53 11.71
N SER A 30 2.92 2.26 12.03
CA SER A 30 3.50 1.55 13.17
C SER A 30 4.19 0.26 12.73
N LYS A 31 3.42 -0.71 12.23
CA LYS A 31 3.92 -2.00 11.72
C LYS A 31 4.22 -1.93 10.22
N TYR A 32 3.34 -1.28 9.46
CA TYR A 32 3.40 -1.20 8.01
C TYR A 32 3.76 0.21 7.55
N LYS A 33 4.46 0.31 6.42
CA LYS A 33 4.96 1.59 5.87
C LYS A 33 3.80 2.47 5.43
N GLU A 34 3.75 3.68 5.99
CA GLU A 34 2.87 4.77 5.57
C GLU A 34 3.44 5.53 4.36
N GLN A 35 2.57 6.10 3.53
CA GLN A 35 2.99 7.11 2.56
C GLN A 35 3.61 8.30 3.28
N ASN A 36 4.72 8.79 2.74
CA ASN A 36 5.30 10.06 3.16
C ASN A 36 5.61 10.86 1.90
N HIS A 37 4.77 11.84 1.56
CA HIS A 37 4.90 12.56 0.30
C HIS A 37 6.15 13.46 0.33
N GLY A 38 7.14 13.14 -0.50
CA GLY A 38 8.36 13.94 -0.64
C GLY A 38 8.15 15.14 -1.57
N LEU A 39 7.92 14.88 -2.85
CA LEU A 39 7.78 15.92 -3.89
C LEU A 39 6.41 15.92 -4.59
N PHE A 40 5.82 14.75 -4.83
CA PHE A 40 4.55 14.59 -5.54
C PHE A 40 3.72 13.48 -4.89
N GLY A 41 2.39 13.66 -4.86
CA GLY A 41 1.43 12.61 -4.58
C GLY A 41 0.92 11.99 -5.88
N TRP A 42 0.81 10.66 -5.93
CA TRP A 42 0.29 9.92 -7.09
C TRP A 42 -1.14 9.42 -6.89
N ASP A 43 -1.75 9.82 -5.78
CA ASP A 43 -3.13 9.50 -5.47
C ASP A 43 -4.06 10.29 -6.38
N PHE A 44 -5.18 9.66 -6.75
CA PHE A 44 -6.21 10.31 -7.57
C PHE A 44 -7.05 11.30 -6.75
N GLU A 45 -6.88 11.28 -5.43
CA GLU A 45 -7.68 12.02 -4.46
C GLU A 45 -6.80 12.54 -3.33
N ASP A 46 -7.10 13.77 -2.89
CA ASP A 46 -6.53 14.32 -1.66
C ASP A 46 -7.05 13.54 -0.44
N HIS A 47 -6.16 13.27 0.50
CA HIS A 47 -6.44 12.41 1.66
C HIS A 47 -5.83 12.99 2.94
N LEU A 48 -6.00 14.29 3.16
CA LEU A 48 -5.37 15.09 4.21
C LEU A 48 -5.43 14.51 5.65
N ASN A 49 -6.37 13.61 5.93
CA ASN A 49 -6.58 13.05 7.27
C ASN A 49 -6.51 11.51 7.33
N ILE A 50 -6.00 10.84 6.29
CA ILE A 50 -5.93 9.37 6.25
C ILE A 50 -4.49 8.93 6.05
N VAL A 51 -3.99 8.08 6.96
CA VAL A 51 -2.70 7.41 6.80
C VAL A 51 -2.88 6.29 5.78
N LEU A 52 -2.29 6.47 4.60
CA LEU A 52 -2.34 5.51 3.51
C LEU A 52 -1.10 4.60 3.48
N PRO A 53 -1.23 3.37 2.96
CA PRO A 53 -0.08 2.50 2.73
C PRO A 53 0.74 3.02 1.57
N ASP A 54 2.05 2.86 1.64
CA ASP A 54 2.95 3.29 0.57
C ASP A 54 2.92 2.34 -0.63
N ASP A 55 3.29 1.09 -0.37
CA ASP A 55 3.25 0.00 -1.34
C ASP A 55 2.73 -1.30 -0.72
N PHE A 56 2.39 -2.25 -1.59
CA PHE A 56 2.13 -3.63 -1.23
C PHE A 56 2.80 -4.62 -2.19
N ALA A 57 3.05 -5.82 -1.69
CA ALA A 57 3.57 -6.92 -2.45
C ALA A 57 2.44 -7.84 -2.94
N LEU A 58 2.48 -8.18 -4.23
CA LEU A 58 1.73 -9.29 -4.83
C LEU A 58 2.40 -10.63 -4.49
N PRO A 59 1.71 -11.78 -4.68
CA PRO A 59 2.24 -13.09 -4.31
C PRO A 59 3.57 -13.49 -4.94
N ASP A 60 3.90 -12.96 -6.13
CA ASP A 60 5.17 -13.23 -6.80
C ASP A 60 6.32 -12.29 -6.36
N GLY A 61 6.06 -11.40 -5.41
CA GLY A 61 7.00 -10.40 -4.93
C GLY A 61 6.97 -9.08 -5.71
N THR A 62 6.11 -8.95 -6.72
CA THR A 62 5.92 -7.68 -7.43
C THR A 62 5.41 -6.60 -6.47
N ILE A 63 6.12 -5.46 -6.42
CA ILE A 63 5.74 -4.32 -5.59
C ILE A 63 4.88 -3.34 -6.39
N VAL A 64 3.76 -2.93 -5.80
CA VAL A 64 2.79 -2.00 -6.38
C VAL A 64 2.59 -0.83 -5.43
N GLN A 65 2.80 0.39 -5.94
CA GLN A 65 2.50 1.62 -5.24
C GLN A 65 1.00 1.72 -5.03
N PHE A 66 0.59 1.99 -3.80
CA PHE A 66 -0.80 2.29 -3.50
C PHE A 66 -1.12 3.69 -4.02
N ARG A 67 -2.15 3.79 -4.85
CA ARG A 67 -2.67 5.05 -5.39
C ARG A 67 -4.15 5.11 -5.05
N LYS A 68 -4.52 5.93 -4.08
CA LYS A 68 -5.89 6.03 -3.60
C LYS A 68 -6.80 6.46 -4.73
N ASN A 69 -7.82 5.63 -4.98
CA ASN A 69 -8.96 5.96 -5.83
C ASN A 69 -10.21 5.31 -5.22
N SER A 70 -11.11 6.11 -4.63
CA SER A 70 -12.37 5.64 -4.04
C SER A 70 -13.29 4.98 -5.06
N SER A 71 -13.19 5.39 -6.34
CA SER A 71 -13.99 4.89 -7.45
C SER A 71 -13.37 3.67 -8.14
N SER A 72 -12.19 3.22 -7.69
CA SER A 72 -11.55 2.03 -8.27
C SER A 72 -12.37 0.77 -8.01
N LYS A 73 -12.48 -0.09 -9.03
CA LYS A 73 -13.03 -1.44 -8.90
C LYS A 73 -12.14 -2.35 -8.04
N TYR A 74 -10.88 -1.96 -7.83
CA TYR A 74 -9.94 -2.70 -7.00
C TYR A 74 -10.04 -2.27 -5.54
N LEU A 75 -10.24 -3.24 -4.66
CA LEU A 75 -10.38 -3.02 -3.22
C LEU A 75 -9.43 -3.94 -2.46
N VAL A 76 -8.60 -3.37 -1.59
CA VAL A 76 -7.88 -4.12 -0.56
C VAL A 76 -8.77 -4.26 0.66
N ASP A 77 -8.99 -5.49 1.09
CA ASP A 77 -9.82 -5.81 2.24
C ASP A 77 -9.11 -6.78 3.19
N LEU A 78 -9.62 -6.89 4.41
CA LEU A 78 -9.15 -7.85 5.41
C LEU A 78 -10.20 -8.95 5.59
N VAL A 79 -9.89 -10.15 5.09
CA VAL A 79 -10.76 -11.33 5.15
C VAL A 79 -10.02 -12.43 5.91
N ASN A 80 -10.63 -12.96 6.98
CA ASN A 80 -10.02 -14.00 7.82
C ASN A 80 -8.58 -13.65 8.29
N GLU A 81 -8.37 -12.40 8.70
CA GLU A 81 -7.08 -11.84 9.13
C GLU A 81 -6.01 -11.72 8.02
N GLU A 82 -6.36 -12.02 6.78
CA GLU A 82 -5.48 -11.88 5.62
C GLU A 82 -5.88 -10.71 4.74
N LEU A 83 -4.87 -9.98 4.24
CA LEU A 83 -5.09 -8.92 3.26
C LEU A 83 -5.30 -9.52 1.89
N VAL A 84 -6.41 -9.16 1.25
CA VAL A 84 -6.77 -9.64 -0.08
C VAL A 84 -7.02 -8.47 -1.01
N LEU A 85 -6.61 -8.61 -2.26
CA LEU A 85 -6.99 -7.72 -3.35
C LEU A 85 -8.22 -8.29 -4.05
N ARG A 86 -9.27 -7.49 -4.14
CA ARG A 86 -10.52 -7.81 -4.80
C ARG A 86 -10.70 -6.97 -6.05
N ASN A 87 -11.40 -7.52 -7.03
CA ASN A 87 -11.98 -6.74 -8.14
C ASN A 87 -13.48 -6.94 -8.09
N SER A 88 -14.22 -5.87 -7.73
CA SER A 88 -15.63 -5.96 -7.39
C SER A 88 -15.88 -7.03 -6.30
N ASN A 89 -16.53 -8.15 -6.65
CA ASN A 89 -16.86 -9.20 -5.68
C ASN A 89 -15.85 -10.35 -5.63
N GLU A 90 -14.94 -10.46 -6.61
CA GLU A 90 -14.00 -11.57 -6.74
C GLU A 90 -12.70 -11.27 -5.97
N ILE A 91 -12.20 -12.25 -5.21
CA ILE A 91 -10.86 -12.20 -4.62
C ILE A 91 -9.85 -12.62 -5.68
N LEU A 92 -8.95 -11.71 -6.06
CA LEU A 92 -7.92 -11.98 -7.05
C LEU A 92 -6.72 -12.70 -6.44
N CYS A 93 -6.23 -12.21 -5.31
CA CYS A 93 -5.09 -12.77 -4.59
C CYS A 93 -4.93 -12.20 -3.19
N GLN A 94 -4.11 -12.86 -2.38
CA GLN A 94 -3.58 -12.31 -1.13
C GLN A 94 -2.48 -11.29 -1.44
N ILE A 95 -2.40 -10.21 -0.65
CA ILE A 95 -1.34 -9.20 -0.74
C ILE A 95 -0.71 -8.97 0.62
N LYS A 96 0.41 -8.25 0.66
CA LYS A 96 1.08 -7.88 1.91
C LYS A 96 1.46 -6.42 1.90
N TRP A 97 1.07 -5.67 2.93
CA TRP A 97 1.68 -4.36 3.17
C TRP A 97 3.17 -4.52 3.43
N LEU A 98 3.95 -3.54 2.97
CA LEU A 98 5.37 -3.51 3.29
C LEU A 98 5.58 -3.18 4.77
N LEU A 99 6.55 -3.86 5.39
CA LEU A 99 6.94 -3.58 6.76
C LEU A 99 7.57 -2.20 6.86
N ARG A 100 7.24 -1.50 7.94
CA ARG A 100 7.84 -0.21 8.25
C ARG A 100 9.34 -0.41 8.55
N PRO A 101 10.26 0.33 7.90
CA PRO A 101 11.68 0.20 8.16
C PRO A 101 12.02 0.46 9.64
N ARG A 102 12.75 -0.47 10.27
CA ARG A 102 13.08 -0.39 11.72
C ARG A 102 13.88 0.85 12.09
N PHE A 103 14.67 1.38 11.17
CA PHE A 103 15.50 2.57 11.44
C PHE A 103 14.68 3.86 11.48
N TYR A 104 13.40 3.88 11.04
CA TYR A 104 12.52 5.05 11.15
C TYR A 104 12.16 5.43 12.60
N THR A 105 12.51 4.60 13.58
CA THR A 105 12.35 4.90 15.02
C THR A 105 13.69 4.99 15.72
N GLN A 106 14.79 5.09 14.96
CA GLN A 106 16.14 5.22 15.50
C GLN A 106 16.65 6.64 15.31
N LYS A 107 17.70 6.96 16.05
CA LYS A 107 18.42 8.23 15.92
C LYS A 107 19.72 8.04 15.14
N THR A 108 20.14 9.10 14.47
CA THR A 108 21.47 9.22 13.87
C THR A 108 22.56 9.27 14.95
N THR A 109 23.82 9.10 14.56
CA THR A 109 24.98 9.29 15.45
C THR A 109 25.09 10.71 16.02
N SER A 110 24.42 11.68 15.41
CA SER A 110 24.29 13.07 15.89
C SER A 110 23.04 13.32 16.76
N ASP A 111 22.40 12.26 17.27
CA ASP A 111 21.19 12.29 18.11
C ASP A 111 19.93 12.91 17.45
N LYS A 112 19.94 13.08 16.13
CA LYS A 112 18.77 13.50 15.35
C LYS A 112 17.88 12.31 15.01
N GLU A 113 16.56 12.49 15.07
CA GLU A 113 15.59 11.51 14.57
C GLU A 113 15.83 11.18 13.08
N MET A 114 15.69 9.90 12.71
CA MET A 114 15.78 9.49 11.31
C MET A 114 14.62 10.06 10.50
N VAL A 115 14.97 10.75 9.41
CA VAL A 115 13.98 11.30 8.47
C VAL A 115 13.30 10.15 7.74
N LYS A 116 11.96 10.15 7.76
CA LYS A 116 11.16 9.24 6.93
C LYS A 116 11.24 9.73 5.49
N ILE A 117 11.45 8.82 4.56
CA ILE A 117 11.57 9.15 3.13
C ILE A 117 10.42 8.49 2.38
N GLY A 118 9.83 9.24 1.44
CA GLY A 118 8.88 8.77 0.44
C GLY A 118 9.57 8.19 -0.76
#